data_AF-A0A270B5I4-F1
#
_entry.id   AF-A0A270B5I4-F1
#
_cell.length_a   1.000
_cell.length_b   1.000
_cell.length_c   1.000
_cell.angle_alpha   90.00
_cell.angle_beta   90.00
_cell.angle_gamma   90.00
#
_symmetry.space_group_name_H-M   'P 1'
#
loop_
_entity.id
_entity.type
_entity.pdbx_description
1 polymer ?
#
loop_
_entity_poly.entity_id
_entity_poly.type
_entity_poly.pdbx_seq_one_letter_code
_entity_poly.pdbx_strand_id
1 'polypeptide(L)' 'MFDPLARVGGINHFLLPDGGEGHSGTAMRFGVNSMEMLVNGLLKAGGQRSRLACKVFGGAAVVPSLGR' A
#
# COMPACT_ATOMS: atom_id res chain seq x y z
N MET A 1 7.04 1.01 -4.27
CA MET A 1 6.66 2.07 -5.22
C MET A 1 7.77 3.10 -5.28
N PHE A 2 8.07 3.66 -6.45
CA PHE A 2 9.23 4.51 -6.68
C PHE A 2 9.01 5.47 -7.85
N ASP A 3 9.49 6.71 -7.72
CA ASP A 3 9.61 7.69 -8.81
C ASP A 3 11.08 7.77 -9.26
N PRO A 4 11.41 7.42 -10.52
CA PRO A 4 12.79 7.41 -11.00
C PRO A 4 13.43 8.79 -11.16
N LEU A 5 12.64 9.85 -11.39
CA LEU A 5 13.17 11.20 -11.56
C LEU A 5 13.37 11.90 -10.22
N ALA A 6 12.36 11.84 -9.34
CA ALA A 6 12.47 12.40 -8.00
C ALA A 6 13.35 11.55 -7.07
N ARG A 7 13.64 10.30 -7.46
CA ARG A 7 14.42 9.31 -6.69
C ARG A 7 13.86 9.05 -5.29
N VAL A 8 12.55 9.16 -5.14
CA VAL A 8 11.85 8.86 -3.89
C VAL A 8 11.07 7.56 -4.01
N GLY A 9 11.09 6.77 -2.95
CA GLY A 9 10.45 5.45 -2.92
C GLY A 9 9.99 5.06 -1.53
N GLY A 10 9.12 4.06 -1.51
CA GLY A 10 8.55 3.52 -0.29
C GLY A 10 7.85 2.19 -0.54
N ILE A 11 7.52 1.51 0.54
CA ILE A 11 6.78 0.24 0.52
C ILE A 11 5.62 0.35 1.50
N ASN A 12 4.60 -0.46 1.26
CA ASN A 12 3.63 -0.81 2.28
C ASN A 12 3.68 -2.33 2.48
N HIS A 13 3.13 -2.77 3.60
CA HIS A 13 2.95 -4.19 3.90
C HIS A 13 1.58 -4.34 4.56
N PHE A 14 0.59 -4.74 3.78
CA PHE A 14 -0.78 -4.92 4.24
C PHE A 14 -1.20 -6.38 4.07
N LEU A 15 -2.10 -6.85 4.93
CA LEU A 15 -2.51 -8.26 5.01
C LEU A 15 -3.87 -8.50 4.33
N LEU A 16 -4.76 -7.52 4.37
CA LEU A 16 -6.12 -7.60 3.86
C LEU A 16 -6.33 -6.56 2.76
N PRO A 17 -7.08 -6.87 1.69
CA PRO A 17 -7.33 -5.90 0.62
C PRO A 17 -8.16 -4.71 1.13
N ASP A 18 -9.22 -4.98 1.89
CA ASP A 18 -10.11 -3.98 2.48
C ASP A 18 -10.61 -4.43 3.86
N GLY A 19 -10.98 -3.47 4.69
CA GLY A 19 -11.59 -3.67 6.00
C GLY A 19 -12.93 -2.98 5.98
N GLY A 20 -14.00 -3.75 5.76
CA GLY A 20 -15.36 -3.20 5.64
C GLY A 20 -15.72 -2.20 6.76
N GLU A 21 -16.80 -1.43 6.53
CA GLU A 21 -17.24 -0.33 7.40
C GLU A 21 -17.19 -0.70 8.89
N GLY A 22 -16.20 -0.17 9.63
CA GLY A 22 -16.23 -0.24 11.09
C GLY A 22 -14.91 -0.40 11.86
N HIS A 23 -13.73 -0.51 11.24
CA HIS A 23 -12.50 -0.79 12.00
C HIS A 23 -11.50 0.38 12.00
N SER A 24 -11.77 1.38 12.85
CA SER A 24 -10.96 2.59 13.10
C SER A 24 -9.57 2.34 13.75
N GLY A 25 -9.18 1.09 14.00
CA GLY A 25 -7.98 0.78 14.78
C GLY A 25 -6.74 0.32 14.01
N THR A 26 -6.86 -0.05 12.72
CA THR A 26 -5.78 -0.77 12.04
C THR A 26 -5.58 -0.37 10.57
N ALA A 27 -5.31 0.92 10.39
CA ALA A 27 -4.87 1.55 9.15
C ALA A 27 -3.82 0.76 8.33
N MET A 28 -2.93 0.01 9.00
CA MET A 28 -1.87 -0.77 8.35
C MET A 28 -2.25 -2.22 8.00
N ARG A 29 -3.42 -2.72 8.43
CA ARG A 29 -3.88 -4.06 8.06
C ARG A 29 -4.54 -4.11 6.68
N PHE A 30 -5.13 -2.98 6.26
CA PHE A 30 -5.90 -2.88 5.03
C PHE A 30 -5.13 -2.17 3.92
N GLY A 31 -5.19 -2.74 2.72
CA GLY A 31 -4.44 -2.30 1.55
C GLY A 31 -4.87 -0.94 1.03
N VAL A 32 -6.17 -0.63 1.08
CA VAL A 32 -6.71 0.66 0.61
C VAL A 32 -6.08 1.84 1.36
N ASN A 33 -6.18 1.86 2.68
CA ASN A 33 -5.61 2.94 3.49
C ASN A 33 -4.07 2.96 3.43
N SER A 34 -3.43 1.79 3.45
CA SER A 34 -1.96 1.69 3.38
C SER A 34 -1.41 2.20 2.04
N MET A 35 -2.13 2.01 0.94
CA MET A 35 -1.75 2.53 -0.38
C MET A 35 -1.92 4.04 -0.46
N GLU A 36 -3.01 4.59 0.09
CA GLU A 36 -3.21 6.04 0.12
C GLU A 36 -2.10 6.75 0.92
N MET A 37 -1.76 6.24 2.11
CA MET A 37 -0.66 6.78 2.91
C MET A 37 0.68 6.73 2.17
N LEU A 38 1.00 5.62 1.50
CA LEU A 38 2.22 5.46 0.73
C LEU A 38 2.28 6.48 -0.42
N VAL A 39 1.21 6.60 -1.21
CA VAL A 39 1.19 7.54 -2.34
C VAL A 39 1.29 8.97 -1.85
N ASN A 40 0.53 9.36 -0.83
CA ASN A 40 0.57 10.71 -0.27
C ASN A 40 1.96 11.04 0.30
N GLY A 41 2.62 10.09 0.95
CA GLY A 41 4.01 10.24 1.40
C GLY A 41 4.98 10.49 0.24
N LEU A 42 4.86 9.73 -0.84
CA LEU A 42 5.72 9.90 -2.03
C LEU A 42 5.48 11.24 -2.73
N LEU A 43 4.23 11.69 -2.83
CA LEU A 43 3.90 12.98 -3.42
C LEU A 43 4.44 14.14 -2.56
N LYS A 44 4.31 14.05 -1.23
CA LYS A 44 4.91 15.03 -0.30
C LYS A 44 6.44 15.07 -0.36
N ALA A 45 7.07 13.95 -0.67
CA ALA A 45 8.52 13.85 -0.86
C ALA A 45 8.99 14.35 -2.25
N GLY A 46 8.10 14.87 -3.10
CA GLY A 46 8.42 15.40 -4.42
C GLY A 46 8.25 14.41 -5.58
N GLY A 47 7.69 13.22 -5.33
CA GLY A 47 7.29 12.29 -6.38
C GLY A 47 6.10 12.81 -7.18
N GLN A 48 5.95 12.36 -8.43
CA GLN A 48 4.80 12.66 -9.26
C GLN A 48 4.01 11.40 -9.60
N ARG A 49 2.69 11.46 -9.43
CA ARG A 49 1.78 10.33 -9.60
C ARG A 49 1.92 9.62 -10.95
N SER A 50 2.08 10.39 -12.04
CA SER A 50 2.24 9.85 -13.40
C SER A 50 3.52 9.04 -13.62
N ARG A 51 4.53 9.18 -12.75
CA ARG A 51 5.82 8.49 -12.84
C ARG A 51 6.00 7.36 -11.84
N LEU A 52 5.05 7.18 -10.92
CA LEU A 52 5.16 6.17 -9.89
C LEU A 52 5.10 4.77 -10.53
N ALA A 53 6.21 4.06 -10.46
CA ALA A 53 6.28 2.64 -10.77
C ALA A 53 6.16 1.83 -9.47
N CYS A 54 5.46 0.69 -9.51
CA CYS A 54 5.39 -0.20 -8.37
C CYS A 54 5.72 -1.64 -8.77
N LYS A 55 6.21 -2.39 -7.79
CA LYS A 55 6.31 -3.84 -7.83
C LYS A 55 5.44 -4.35 -6.70
N VAL A 56 4.63 -5.37 -6.98
CA VAL A 56 3.72 -5.97 -6.01
C VAL A 56 4.19 -7.40 -5.76
N PHE A 57 4.21 -7.80 -4.49
CA PHE A 57 4.59 -9.12 -4.02
C PHE A 57 3.55 -9.56 -2.98
N GLY A 58 3.27 -10.86 -2.91
CA GLY A 58 2.26 -11.43 -1.99
C GLY A 58 1.19 -12.23 -2.72
N GLY A 59 -0.01 -12.34 -2.14
CA GLY A 59 -1.15 -13.05 -2.73
C GLY A 59 -1.15 -14.57 -2.51
N ALA A 60 -0.20 -15.10 -1.73
CA ALA A 60 -0.20 -16.51 -1.36
C ALA A 60 -1.26 -16.80 -0.28
N ALA A 61 -1.95 -17.94 -0.39
CA ALA A 61 -2.86 -18.45 0.64
C ALA A 61 -2.07 -19.11 1.79
N VAL A 62 -1.32 -18.29 2.53
CA VAL A 62 -0.46 -18.76 3.64
C VAL A 62 -1.20 -18.97 4.95
N VAL A 63 -2.37 -18.32 5.11
CA VAL A 63 -3.21 -18.52 6.29
C VAL A 63 -4.54 -19.14 5.86
N PRO A 64 -4.78 -20.42 6.16
CA PRO A 64 -5.98 -21.15 5.72
C PRO A 64 -7.30 -20.52 6.17
N SER A 65 -7.30 -19.75 7.27
CA SER A 65 -8.49 -19.09 7.81
C SER A 65 -8.82 -17.74 7.17
N LEU A 66 -7.94 -17.20 6.31
CA LEU A 66 -8.16 -15.89 5.65
C LEU A 66 -8.64 -16.00 4.20
N GLY A 67 -8.49 -17.16 3.55
CA GLY A 67 -8.99 -17.39 2.19
C GLY A 67 -10.38 -18.02 2.25
N ARG A 68 -11.42 -17.22 2.04
CA ARG A 68 -12.79 -17.71 1.85
C ARG A 68 -13.33 -17.25 0.51
#